data_AF-A0A6M8UBM2-F1
#
_entry.id   AF-A0A6M8UBM2-F1
#
_cell.length_a   1.000
_cell.length_b   1.000
_cell.length_c   1.000
_cell.angle_alpha   90.00
_cell.angle_beta   90.00
_cell.angle_gamma   90.00
#
_symmetry.space_group_name_H-M   'P 1'
#
loop_
_entity.id
_entity.type
_entity.pdbx_description
1 polymer ?
#
loop_
_entity_poly.entity_id
_entity_poly.type
_entity_poly.pdbx_seq_one_letter_code
_entity_poly.pdbx_strand_id
1 'polypeptide(L)'
;MPTYEQLYAFLLKNYRPSRFEQHSDKGKPDRICKMYLDDLQKYGVAYISRHEDPLGQGLKFYPSLEIERGERIEYRNSAGHLTHLF
;
A
#
# COMPACT_ATOMS: atom_id res chain seq x y z
N MET A 1 -11.00 -7.60 11.78
CA MET A 1 -10.98 -6.60 10.69
C MET A 1 -10.75 -5.24 11.27
N PRO A 2 -9.87 -4.41 10.69
CA PRO A 2 -9.67 -3.05 11.17
C PRO A 2 -10.87 -2.18 10.79
N THR A 3 -11.20 -1.20 11.62
CA THR A 3 -12.18 -0.19 11.25
C THR A 3 -11.59 0.78 10.22
N TYR A 4 -12.46 1.49 9.51
CA TYR A 4 -12.03 2.53 8.57
C TYR A 4 -11.09 3.55 9.22
N GLU A 5 -11.40 4.01 10.44
CA GLU A 5 -10.56 4.98 11.18
C GLU A 5 -9.19 4.41 11.53
N GLN A 6 -9.13 3.15 11.95
CA GLN A 6 -7.87 2.48 12.26
C GLN A 6 -7.01 2.31 11.01
N LEU A 7 -7.61 1.92 9.88
CA LEU A 7 -6.91 1.80 8.61
C LEU A 7 -6.47 3.16 8.07
N TYR A 8 -7.31 4.19 8.20
CA TYR A 8 -6.96 5.56 7.79
C TYR A 8 -5.74 6.07 8.57
N ALA A 9 -5.75 5.92 9.90
CA ALA A 9 -4.61 6.30 10.74
C ALA A 9 -3.35 5.47 10.45
N PHE A 10 -3.52 4.19 10.11
CA PHE A 10 -2.42 3.33 9.69
C PHE A 10 -1.79 3.78 8.37
N LEU A 11 -2.61 4.05 7.35
CA LEU A 11 -2.17 4.51 6.04
C LEU A 11 -1.54 5.91 6.14
N LEU A 12 -2.10 6.80 6.96
CA LEU A 12 -1.52 8.12 7.19
C LEU A 12 -0.06 8.06 7.69
N LYS A 13 0.28 7.04 8.49
CA LYS A 13 1.64 6.85 9.02
C LYS A 13 2.58 6.08 8.08
N ASN A 14 2.03 5.15 7.30
CA ASN A 14 2.83 4.17 6.55
C ASN A 14 2.76 4.33 5.03
N TYR A 15 2.00 5.31 4.53
CA TYR A 15 1.83 5.61 3.12
C TYR A 15 2.40 6.99 2.81
N ARG A 16 2.97 7.19 1.62
CA ARG A 16 3.60 8.44 1.22
C ARG A 16 2.58 9.59 1.25
N PRO A 17 2.85 10.68 1.99
CA PRO A 17 1.95 11.82 2.06
C PRO A 17 1.59 12.39 0.69
N SER A 18 2.55 12.42 -0.25
CA SER A 18 2.34 12.86 -1.64
C SER A 18 1.31 12.05 -2.41
N ARG A 19 1.11 10.78 -2.02
CA ARG A 19 0.19 9.86 -2.68
C ARG A 19 -1.13 9.73 -1.90
N PHE A 20 -1.13 9.93 -0.59
CA PHE A 20 -2.31 9.82 0.27
C PHE A 20 -3.06 11.16 0.42
N GLU A 21 -2.41 12.19 0.99
CA GLU A 21 -3.06 13.44 1.41
C GLU A 21 -2.82 14.64 0.47
N GLN A 22 -1.79 14.60 -0.38
CA GLN A 22 -1.29 15.82 -1.04
C GLN A 22 -2.13 16.31 -2.23
N HIS A 23 -3.33 15.78 -2.45
CA HIS A 23 -4.24 16.35 -3.43
C HIS A 23 -5.50 16.84 -2.73
N SER A 24 -5.93 18.05 -3.11
CA SER A 24 -7.20 18.71 -2.81
C SER A 24 -8.46 17.90 -3.17
N ASP A 25 -8.27 16.63 -3.53
CA ASP A 25 -9.25 15.66 -3.97
C ASP A 25 -9.67 14.80 -2.76
N LYS A 26 -10.64 15.33 -2.00
CA LYS A 26 -11.12 14.75 -0.73
C LYS A 26 -11.57 13.28 -0.85
N GLY A 27 -11.84 12.79 -2.06
CA GLY A 27 -12.25 11.40 -2.30
C GLY A 27 -11.11 10.40 -2.51
N LYS A 28 -9.85 10.84 -2.59
CA LYS A 28 -8.72 9.93 -2.84
C LYS A 28 -8.35 9.08 -1.61
N PRO A 29 -8.23 9.64 -0.38
CA PRO A 29 -7.94 8.83 0.81
C PRO A 29 -9.03 7.78 1.07
N ASP A 30 -10.30 8.18 0.94
CA ASP A 30 -11.45 7.28 1.14
C ASP A 30 -11.45 6.10 0.15
N ARG A 31 -11.15 6.37 -1.14
CA ARG A 31 -11.00 5.32 -2.15
C ARG A 31 -9.87 4.33 -1.82
N ILE A 32 -8.73 4.84 -1.35
CA ILE A 32 -7.59 4.00 -0.96
C ILE A 32 -7.94 3.14 0.26
N CYS A 33 -8.56 3.73 1.29
CA CYS A 33 -9.01 3.00 2.47
C CYS A 33 -10.02 1.90 2.11
N LYS A 34 -11.01 2.19 1.26
CA LYS A 34 -11.99 1.21 0.80
C LYS A 34 -11.35 0.06 0.03
N MET A 35 -10.47 0.36 -0.91
CA MET A 35 -9.72 -0.64 -1.66
C MET A 35 -8.97 -1.60 -0.73
N TYR A 36 -8.27 -1.06 0.26
CA TYR A 36 -7.52 -1.88 1.22
C TYR A 36 -8.42 -2.66 2.19
N LEU A 37 -9.58 -2.11 2.60
CA LEU A 37 -10.56 -2.89 3.36
C LEU A 37 -11.08 -4.07 2.56
N ASP A 38 -11.41 -3.86 1.28
CA ASP A 38 -11.89 -4.91 0.39
C ASP A 38 -10.82 -5.99 0.18
N ASP A 39 -9.56 -5.59 -0.01
CA ASP A 39 -8.44 -6.53 -0.15
C ASP A 39 -8.21 -7.34 1.13
N LEU A 40 -8.25 -6.69 2.29
CA LEU A 40 -8.18 -7.38 3.58
C LEU A 40 -9.34 -8.37 3.72
N GLN A 41 -10.56 -7.98 3.34
CA GLN A 41 -11.76 -8.83 3.43
C GLN A 41 -11.69 -10.03 2.50
N LYS A 42 -11.15 -9.85 1.31
CA LYS A 42 -11.10 -10.90 0.29
C LYS A 42 -9.91 -11.84 0.47
N TYR A 43 -8.74 -11.31 0.81
CA TYR A 43 -7.48 -12.06 0.79
C TYR A 43 -6.86 -12.24 2.18
N GLY A 44 -7.35 -11.53 3.20
CA GLY A 44 -6.75 -11.55 4.55
C GLY A 44 -5.40 -10.85 4.62
N VAL A 45 -4.97 -10.15 3.56
CA VAL A 45 -3.69 -9.43 3.47
C VAL A 45 -3.80 -8.31 2.45
N ALA A 46 -3.10 -7.21 2.70
CA ALA A 46 -3.00 -6.06 1.81
C ALA A 46 -1.54 -5.65 1.59
N TYR A 47 -1.25 -5.03 0.45
CA TYR A 47 0.11 -4.69 0.02
C TYR A 47 0.21 -3.20 -0.33
N ILE A 48 1.19 -2.51 0.27
CA ILE A 48 1.59 -1.16 -0.13
C ILE A 48 2.85 -1.29 -0.98
N SER A 49 2.82 -0.75 -2.19
CA SER A 49 3.95 -0.86 -3.11
C SER A 49 5.14 -0.03 -2.65
N ARG A 50 6.32 -0.34 -3.18
CA ARG A 50 7.56 0.43 -2.97
C ARG A 50 7.42 1.92 -3.32
N HIS A 51 6.59 2.23 -4.30
CA HIS A 51 6.38 3.62 -4.75
C HIS A 51 5.44 4.41 -3.84
N GLU A 52 4.69 3.70 -2.99
CA GLU A 52 3.72 4.25 -2.05
C GLU A 52 4.23 4.20 -0.61
N ASP A 53 5.21 3.35 -0.30
CA ASP A 53 5.90 3.31 0.99
C ASP A 53 6.89 4.49 1.13
N PRO A 54 6.85 5.25 2.23
CA PRO A 54 7.82 6.30 2.51
C PRO A 54 9.26 5.81 2.46
N LEU A 55 9.52 4.57 2.90
CA LEU A 55 10.86 3.97 2.94
C LEU A 55 11.30 3.35 1.61
N GLY A 56 10.41 3.25 0.61
CA GLY A 56 10.75 2.66 -0.69
C GLY A 56 10.91 1.14 -0.70
N GLN A 57 10.60 0.46 0.41
CA GLN A 57 10.76 -0.98 0.58
C GLN A 57 9.49 -1.74 0.19
N GLY A 58 8.35 -1.09 0.31
CA GLY A 58 7.05 -1.74 0.23
C GLY A 58 6.79 -2.50 1.53
N LEU A 59 5.51 -2.74 1.82
CA LEU A 59 5.12 -3.52 2.98
C LEU A 59 3.85 -4.29 2.69
N LYS A 60 3.65 -5.39 3.40
CA LYS A 60 2.36 -6.04 3.47
C LYS A 60 1.83 -5.94 4.89
N PHE A 61 0.52 -5.92 5.04
CA PHE A 61 -0.12 -5.81 6.34
C PHE A 61 -1.40 -6.65 6.38
N TYR A 62 -1.77 -7.03 7.60
CA TYR A 62 -2.87 -7.95 7.86
C TYR A 62 -4.05 -7.22 8.53
N PRO A 63 -5.21 -7.88 8.71
CA PRO A 63 -6.37 -7.30 9.40
C PRO A 63 -6.10 -6.88 10.85
N SER A 64 -5.02 -7.38 11.46
CA SER A 64 -4.49 -6.96 12.76
C SER A 64 -3.71 -5.63 12.71
N LEU A 65 -3.52 -5.06 11.52
CA LEU A 65 -2.63 -3.92 11.24
C LEU A 65 -1.16 -4.20 11.56
N GLU A 66 -0.80 -5.48 11.68
CA GLU A 66 0.58 -5.92 11.78
C GLU A 66 1.24 -5.77 10.41
N ILE A 67 2.40 -5.13 10.42
CA ILE A 67 3.21 -4.91 9.22
C ILE A 67 4.24 -6.02 9.13
N GLU A 68 4.29 -6.68 7.99
CA GLU A 68 5.40 -7.54 7.63
C GLU A 68 6.20 -6.85 6.52
N ARG A 69 7.39 -6.38 6.89
CA ARG A 69 8.38 -5.88 5.95
C ARG A 69 9.29 -7.06 5.63
N GLY A 70 9.02 -7.73 4.52
CA GLY A 70 9.91 -8.77 4.03
C GLY A 70 11.25 -8.15 3.63
N GLU A 71 12.35 -8.73 4.09
CA GLU A 71 13.64 -8.53 3.41
C GLU A 71 13.42 -8.71 1.91
N ARG A 72 13.75 -7.65 1.16
CA ARG A 72 13.97 -7.64 -0.28
C ARG A 72 13.13 -8.71 -1.01
N ILE A 73 11.91 -8.36 -1.43
CA ILE A 73 11.25 -9.11 -2.49
C ILE A 73 12.17 -8.98 -3.71
N GLU A 74 13.08 -9.93 -3.88
CA GLU A 74 13.61 -10.29 -5.19
C GLU A 74 12.38 -10.65 -5.99
N TYR A 75 11.89 -9.67 -6.75
CA TYR A 75 11.17 -9.98 -7.95
C TYR A 75 12.08 -10.99 -8.64
N ARG A 76 11.60 -12.22 -8.84
CA ARG A 76 12.16 -13.08 -9.89
C ARG A 76 12.11 -12.20 -11.12
N ASN A 77 13.25 -11.60 -11.43
CA ASN A 77 13.45 -10.81 -12.61
C ASN A 77 13.36 -11.84 -13.72
N SER A 78 12.15 -12.08 -14.23
CA SER A 78 12.01 -12.61 -15.57
C SER A 78 12.63 -11.52 -16.44
N ALA A 79 13.94 -11.63 -16.66
CA ALA A 79 14.68 -10.82 -17.59
C ALA A 79 14.02 -11.02 -18.95
N GLY A 80 13.11 -10.12 -19.32
CA GLY A 80 12.27 -10.32 -20.49
C GLY A 80 11.09 -9.37 -20.51
N HIS A 81 11.38 -8.07 -20.63
CA HIS A 81 10.58 -7.00 -21.25
C HIS A 81 10.71 -5.68 -20.47
N LEU A 82 11.92 -5.09 -20.53
CA LEU A 82 12.09 -3.65 -20.48
C LEU A 82 12.20 -3.16 -21.92
N THR A 83 11.05 -2.84 -22.53
CA THR A 83 11.02 -1.96 -23.70
C THR A 83 10.20 -0.74 -23.32
N HIS A 84 10.87 0.34 -22.90
CA HIS A 84 10.44 1.70 -23.19
C HIS A 84 11.68 2.61 -23.17
N LEU A 85 12.23 2.81 -24.37
CA LEU A 85 12.96 4.03 -24.75
C LEU A 85 11.93 5.13 -24.93
N PHE A 86 12.12 6.27 -24.28
CA PHE A 86 11.84 7.61 -24.80
C PHE A 86 12.84 8.59 -24.16
#